data_AF-A0A7J4PNN3-F1
#
_entry.id   AF-A0A7J4PNN3-F1
#
_cell.length_a   1.000
_cell.length_b   1.000
_cell.length_c   1.000
_cell.angle_alpha   90.00
_cell.angle_beta   90.00
_cell.angle_gamma   90.00
#
_symmetry.space_group_name_H-M   'P 1'
#
loop_
_entity.id
_entity.type
_entity.pdbx_description
1 polymer ?
#
loop_
_entity_poly.entity_id
_entity_poly.type
_entity_poly.pdbx_seq_one_letter_code
_entity_poly.pdbx_strand_id
1 'polypeptide(L)'
;MKIDLDQILSLAGDLEQEDSRKRFQSFLVESAKDDDSIREMAAQAQNRPDLQHCLALQDLVWSLGAPLGFEPSLQFGGLWKSPSGVHFLLEMVAEEQSLNLGALVGRVESLVSISAAATQDEGVGEAEVAEKGEKGVEEREVGELEDEELSALGLLVVQDSEILRVEDAIIEGDEEGQVRTISISALLSLARIVKDYHLIHEDVLLLLLTSGPSVDPIIDLISRVISQCEAETPTLEEIAQILGPLGRGSESTPEEALQDMIDQSQYYAFGNRGAGRRQMKL
;
A
#
# COMPACT_ATOMS: atom_id res chain seq x y z
N MET A 1 21.23 -12.01 -2.79
CA MET A 1 22.45 -11.21 -2.49
C MET A 1 21.91 -9.99 -1.78
N LYS A 2 22.14 -9.84 -0.47
CA LYS A 2 21.65 -8.66 0.26
C LYS A 2 22.43 -7.46 -0.26
N ILE A 3 21.74 -6.55 -0.94
CA ILE A 3 22.35 -5.30 -1.40
C ILE A 3 22.27 -4.34 -0.21
N ASP A 4 23.42 -3.81 0.19
CA ASP A 4 23.57 -2.88 1.29
C ASP A 4 23.34 -1.44 0.79
N LEU A 5 22.54 -0.65 1.50
CA LEU A 5 22.19 0.71 1.06
C LEU A 5 23.45 1.56 0.88
N ASP A 6 24.41 1.43 1.78
CA ASP A 6 25.69 2.16 1.72
C ASP A 6 26.47 1.89 0.42
N GLN A 7 26.42 0.65 -0.07
CA GLN A 7 27.07 0.28 -1.32
C GLN A 7 26.38 0.95 -2.50
N ILE A 8 25.04 0.97 -2.53
CA ILE A 8 24.29 1.64 -3.59
C ILE A 8 24.55 3.16 -3.55
N LEU A 9 24.52 3.77 -2.37
CA LEU A 9 24.80 5.19 -2.20
C LEU A 9 26.22 5.54 -2.65
N SER A 10 27.21 4.67 -2.38
CA SER A 10 28.58 4.86 -2.87
C SER A 10 28.69 4.82 -4.40
N LEU A 11 27.83 4.06 -5.08
CA LEU A 11 27.78 3.96 -6.54
C LEU A 11 26.97 5.09 -7.19
N ALA A 12 25.87 5.49 -6.55
CA ALA A 12 25.01 6.58 -7.00
C ALA A 12 25.72 7.94 -6.86
N GLY A 13 26.49 8.11 -5.79
CA GLY A 13 27.14 9.37 -5.44
C GLY A 13 26.32 10.20 -4.46
N ASP A 14 26.61 11.50 -4.42
CA ASP A 14 25.96 12.47 -3.54
C ASP A 14 24.53 12.79 -4.03
N LEU A 15 23.52 12.41 -3.24
CA LEU A 15 22.10 12.57 -3.58
C LEU A 15 21.60 14.01 -3.54
N GLU A 16 22.39 14.96 -3.00
CA GLU A 16 22.09 16.39 -3.16
C GLU A 16 22.19 16.81 -4.64
N GLN A 17 22.98 16.09 -5.43
CA GLN A 17 23.12 16.34 -6.86
C GLN A 17 22.01 15.63 -7.65
N GLU A 18 21.32 16.39 -8.49
CA GLU A 18 20.19 15.90 -9.28
C GLU A 18 20.55 14.67 -10.15
N ASP A 19 21.74 14.64 -10.74
CA ASP A 19 22.20 13.53 -11.58
C ASP A 19 22.48 12.23 -10.79
N SER A 20 22.96 12.34 -9.56
CA SER A 20 23.18 11.20 -8.66
C SER A 20 21.85 10.69 -8.14
N ARG A 21 20.94 11.60 -7.78
CA ARG A 21 19.59 11.27 -7.32
C ARG A 21 18.78 10.57 -8.41
N LYS A 22 18.83 11.03 -9.65
CA LYS A 22 18.20 10.35 -10.80
C LYS A 22 18.74 8.93 -11.01
N ARG A 23 20.05 8.71 -10.81
CA ARG A 23 20.65 7.37 -10.89
C ARG A 23 20.12 6.46 -9.79
N PHE A 24 20.05 6.95 -8.56
CA PHE A 24 19.47 6.22 -7.44
C PHE A 24 18.00 5.88 -7.68
N GLN A 25 17.21 6.87 -8.10
CA GLN A 25 15.80 6.71 -8.46
C GLN A 25 15.60 5.69 -9.61
N SER A 26 16.45 5.72 -10.64
CA SER A 26 16.40 4.71 -11.71
C SER A 26 16.68 3.30 -11.19
N PHE A 27 17.65 3.16 -10.27
CA PHE A 27 17.91 1.89 -9.59
C PHE A 27 16.70 1.42 -8.78
N LEU A 28 16.01 2.33 -8.08
CA LEU A 28 14.80 2.00 -7.33
C LEU A 28 13.66 1.51 -8.24
N VAL A 29 13.45 2.14 -9.40
CA VAL A 29 12.44 1.68 -10.36
C VAL A 29 12.75 0.28 -10.89
N GLU A 30 14.03 -0.05 -11.14
CA GLU A 30 14.44 -1.39 -11.55
C GLU A 30 14.30 -2.41 -10.40
N SER A 31 14.60 -1.98 -9.18
CA SER A 31 14.54 -2.78 -7.95
C SER A 31 13.14 -2.88 -7.35
N ALA A 32 12.16 -2.09 -7.82
CA ALA A 32 10.77 -2.07 -7.37
C ALA A 32 10.03 -3.40 -7.56
N LYS A 33 10.65 -4.36 -8.25
CA LYS A 33 10.16 -5.74 -8.35
C LYS A 33 10.54 -6.61 -7.15
N ASP A 34 11.42 -6.15 -6.28
CA ASP A 34 11.88 -6.85 -5.09
C ASP A 34 11.58 -6.04 -3.82
N ASP A 35 10.36 -6.22 -3.31
CA ASP A 35 9.83 -5.52 -2.15
C ASP A 35 10.69 -5.71 -0.89
N ASP A 36 11.36 -6.86 -0.75
CA ASP A 36 12.21 -7.13 0.43
C ASP A 36 13.42 -6.22 0.45
N SER A 37 14.01 -5.96 -0.73
CA SER A 37 15.17 -5.09 -0.87
C SER A 37 14.82 -3.64 -0.53
N ILE A 38 13.69 -3.12 -1.04
CA ILE A 38 13.24 -1.74 -0.72
C ILE A 38 12.96 -1.60 0.78
N ARG A 39 12.24 -2.57 1.38
CA ARG A 39 11.92 -2.52 2.80
C ARG A 39 13.17 -2.58 3.68
N GLU A 40 14.14 -3.43 3.33
CA GLU A 40 15.39 -3.52 4.08
C GLU A 40 16.21 -2.24 3.97
N MET A 41 16.32 -1.66 2.76
CA MET A 41 17.01 -0.38 2.57
C MET A 41 16.32 0.75 3.33
N ALA A 42 14.99 0.82 3.33
CA ALA A 42 14.24 1.83 4.08
C ALA A 42 14.49 1.70 5.59
N ALA A 43 14.49 0.48 6.12
CA ALA A 43 14.82 0.22 7.52
C ALA A 43 16.28 0.62 7.85
N GLN A 44 17.23 0.41 6.94
CA GLN A 44 18.61 0.88 7.13
C GLN A 44 18.70 2.40 7.15
N ALA A 45 18.03 3.08 6.21
CA ALA A 45 18.02 4.53 6.10
C ALA A 45 17.39 5.21 7.33
N GLN A 46 16.32 4.62 7.88
CA GLN A 46 15.65 5.14 9.07
C GLN A 46 16.56 5.17 10.31
N ASN A 47 17.53 4.26 10.41
CA ASN A 47 18.43 4.16 11.55
C ASN A 47 19.64 5.13 11.48
N ARG A 48 19.74 5.97 10.44
CA ARG A 48 20.85 6.91 10.25
C ARG A 48 20.35 8.31 9.91
N PRO A 49 20.47 9.28 10.82
CA PRO A 49 19.93 10.63 10.64
C PRO A 49 20.92 11.57 9.93
N ASP A 50 21.51 11.14 8.82
CA ASP A 50 22.30 12.01 7.96
C ASP A 50 21.53 12.41 6.70
N LEU A 51 21.87 13.56 6.12
CA LEU A 51 21.13 14.14 5.00
C LEU A 51 21.03 13.20 3.79
N GLN A 52 22.10 12.45 3.49
CA GLN A 52 22.11 11.50 2.38
C GLN A 52 21.12 10.35 2.63
N HIS A 53 21.07 9.80 3.85
CA HIS A 53 20.13 8.76 4.22
C HIS A 53 18.69 9.29 4.32
N CYS A 54 18.46 10.54 4.73
CA CYS A 54 17.13 11.16 4.71
C CYS A 54 16.59 11.30 3.27
N LEU A 55 17.42 11.75 2.33
CA LEU A 55 17.05 11.83 0.92
C LEU A 55 16.80 10.44 0.32
N ALA A 56 17.64 9.46 0.67
CA ALA A 56 17.45 8.08 0.25
C ALA A 56 16.15 7.49 0.82
N LEU A 57 15.87 7.73 2.10
CA LEU A 57 14.65 7.28 2.78
C LEU A 57 13.40 7.88 2.12
N GLN A 58 13.45 9.17 1.75
CA GLN A 58 12.37 9.83 1.02
C GLN A 58 12.09 9.13 -0.32
N ASP A 59 13.13 8.92 -1.14
CA ASP A 59 13.00 8.24 -2.43
C ASP A 59 12.54 6.77 -2.28
N LEU A 60 13.02 6.07 -1.23
CA LEU A 60 12.60 4.71 -0.88
C LEU A 60 11.13 4.66 -0.48
N VAL A 61 10.68 5.58 0.39
CA VAL A 61 9.27 5.70 0.77
C VAL A 61 8.42 5.93 -0.46
N TRP A 62 8.79 6.85 -1.34
CA TRP A 62 8.03 7.07 -2.57
C TRP A 62 8.02 5.85 -3.51
N SER A 63 9.07 5.03 -3.49
CA SER A 63 9.11 3.78 -4.26
C SER A 63 8.19 2.68 -3.71
N LEU A 64 7.78 2.74 -2.43
CA LEU A 64 6.83 1.81 -1.82
C LEU A 64 5.43 1.88 -2.44
N GLY A 65 5.12 2.87 -3.28
CA GLY A 65 3.87 2.89 -4.03
C GLY A 65 3.73 1.66 -4.95
N ALA A 66 4.81 1.26 -5.60
CA ALA A 66 4.82 0.13 -6.54
C ALA A 66 4.41 -1.21 -5.90
N PRO A 67 5.00 -1.67 -4.78
CA PRO A 67 4.56 -2.89 -4.10
C PRO A 67 3.14 -2.80 -3.54
N LEU A 68 2.64 -1.59 -3.28
CA LEU A 68 1.27 -1.35 -2.82
C LEU A 68 0.25 -1.26 -3.99
N GLY A 69 0.69 -1.48 -5.23
CA GLY A 69 -0.16 -1.46 -6.43
C GLY A 69 -0.41 -0.05 -7.00
N PHE A 70 0.29 0.97 -6.52
CA PHE A 70 0.29 2.30 -7.10
C PHE A 70 1.36 2.46 -8.18
N GLU A 71 1.15 3.42 -9.07
CA GLU A 71 2.14 3.91 -10.01
C GLU A 71 2.82 5.16 -9.42
N PRO A 72 4.02 5.03 -8.81
CA PRO A 72 4.77 6.19 -8.38
C PRO A 72 5.27 6.98 -9.59
N SER A 73 5.14 8.30 -9.52
CA SER A 73 5.64 9.19 -10.59
C SER A 73 7.15 9.00 -10.84
N LEU A 74 7.56 9.02 -12.11
CA LEU A 74 8.93 8.73 -12.57
C LEU A 74 10.02 9.70 -12.05
N GLN A 75 9.64 10.83 -11.48
CA GLN A 75 10.56 11.82 -10.90
C GLN A 75 10.50 11.85 -9.37
N PHE A 76 9.76 10.92 -8.76
CA PHE A 76 9.46 10.84 -7.34
C PHE A 76 9.18 12.22 -6.73
N GLY A 77 8.10 12.87 -7.18
CA GLY A 77 7.60 14.13 -6.62
C GLY A 77 6.60 13.92 -5.49
N GLY A 78 6.64 12.77 -4.82
CA GLY A 78 5.65 12.37 -3.83
C GLY A 78 4.25 12.14 -4.42
N LEU A 79 4.10 11.74 -5.69
CA LEU A 79 2.78 11.40 -6.24
C LEU A 79 2.67 9.90 -6.49
N TRP A 80 1.65 9.29 -5.89
CA TRP A 80 1.19 7.93 -6.20
C TRP A 80 -0.12 8.00 -6.95
N LYS A 81 -0.21 7.27 -8.05
CA LYS A 81 -1.45 7.14 -8.81
C LYS A 81 -1.99 5.72 -8.69
N SER A 82 -3.24 5.60 -8.29
CA SER A 82 -3.95 4.32 -8.33
C SER A 82 -4.43 4.02 -9.75
N PRO A 83 -4.45 2.74 -10.16
CA PRO A 83 -5.17 2.30 -11.36
C PRO A 83 -6.65 2.69 -11.38
N SER A 84 -7.29 2.88 -10.22
CA SER A 84 -8.69 3.32 -10.12
C SER A 84 -8.86 4.84 -10.32
N GLY A 85 -7.77 5.59 -10.48
CA GLY A 85 -7.80 7.05 -10.72
C GLY A 85 -7.63 7.90 -9.46
N VAL A 86 -7.55 7.31 -8.27
CA VAL A 86 -7.25 8.03 -7.02
C VAL A 86 -5.77 8.40 -6.96
N HIS A 87 -5.48 9.64 -6.58
CA HIS A 87 -4.13 10.15 -6.42
C HIS A 87 -3.78 10.33 -4.95
N PHE A 88 -2.55 9.98 -4.55
CA PHE A 88 -2.03 10.29 -3.22
C PHE A 88 -0.83 11.22 -3.36
N LEU A 89 -0.89 12.34 -2.64
CA LEU A 89 0.21 13.28 -2.53
C LEU A 89 0.95 13.03 -1.22
N LEU A 90 2.12 12.41 -1.33
CA LEU A 90 3.01 12.06 -0.26
C LEU A 90 3.92 13.21 0.10
N GLU A 91 3.98 13.50 1.39
CA GLU A 91 4.95 14.42 1.96
C GLU A 91 5.59 13.77 3.18
N MET A 92 6.93 13.74 3.21
CA MET A 92 7.66 13.21 4.35
C MET A 92 7.86 14.32 5.38
N VAL A 93 7.52 14.04 6.62
CA VAL A 93 7.71 14.96 7.75
C VAL A 93 8.79 14.38 8.66
N ALA A 94 9.87 15.13 8.83
CA ALA A 94 10.96 14.81 9.75
C ALA A 94 10.88 15.66 11.03
N GLU A 95 11.66 15.27 12.05
CA GLU A 95 11.81 16.01 13.31
C GLU A 95 12.12 17.50 13.05
N GLU A 96 11.46 18.37 13.83
CA GLU A 96 11.62 19.84 13.82
C GLU A 96 11.15 20.57 12.54
N GLN A 97 10.62 19.88 11.53
CA GLN A 97 10.12 20.51 10.32
C GLN A 97 8.74 21.16 10.55
N SER A 98 8.58 22.40 10.09
CA SER A 98 7.29 23.09 10.12
C SER A 98 6.31 22.40 9.18
N LEU A 99 5.21 21.89 9.73
CA LEU A 99 4.12 21.29 8.96
C LEU A 99 3.28 22.41 8.34
N ASN A 100 3.08 22.40 7.03
CA ASN A 100 2.20 23.35 6.35
C ASN A 100 1.03 22.61 5.69
N LEU A 101 0.04 22.23 6.51
CA LEU A 101 -1.16 21.52 6.07
C LEU A 101 -1.92 22.29 5.00
N GLY A 102 -2.08 23.61 5.15
CA GLY A 102 -2.79 24.43 4.15
C GLY A 102 -2.13 24.41 2.77
N ALA A 103 -0.79 24.37 2.70
CA ALA A 103 -0.09 24.24 1.43
C ALA A 103 -0.24 22.83 0.82
N LEU A 104 -0.31 21.79 1.65
CA LEU A 104 -0.57 20.42 1.19
C LEU A 104 -2.00 20.27 0.68
N VAL A 105 -2.99 20.71 1.44
CA VAL A 105 -4.42 20.71 1.08
C VAL A 105 -4.63 21.47 -0.24
N GLY A 106 -4.09 22.68 -0.38
CA GLY A 106 -4.19 23.44 -1.64
C GLY A 106 -3.54 22.75 -2.84
N ARG A 107 -2.50 21.91 -2.63
CA ARG A 107 -1.92 21.07 -3.70
C ARG A 107 -2.83 19.88 -4.03
N VAL A 108 -3.45 19.26 -3.04
CA VAL A 108 -4.43 18.18 -3.23
C VAL A 108 -5.64 18.70 -4.02
N GLU A 109 -6.24 19.81 -3.61
CA GLU A 109 -7.35 20.47 -4.33
C GLU A 109 -6.98 20.83 -5.78
N SER A 110 -5.75 21.29 -6.02
CA SER A 110 -5.26 21.57 -7.37
C SER A 110 -5.17 20.30 -8.22
N LEU A 111 -4.81 19.15 -7.64
CA LEU A 111 -4.79 17.87 -8.36
C LEU A 111 -6.23 17.40 -8.68
N VAL A 112 -7.15 17.55 -7.73
CA VAL A 112 -8.58 17.27 -7.96
C VAL A 112 -9.09 18.11 -9.12
N SER A 113 -8.79 19.41 -9.13
CA SER A 113 -9.22 20.34 -10.19
C SER A 113 -8.68 19.96 -11.57
N ILE A 114 -7.41 19.52 -11.67
CA ILE A 114 -6.81 19.06 -12.93
C ILE A 114 -7.46 17.76 -13.39
N SER A 115 -7.70 16.82 -12.46
CA SER A 115 -8.35 15.55 -12.79
C SER A 115 -9.77 15.74 -13.30
N ALA A 116 -10.55 16.65 -12.68
CA ALA A 116 -11.91 16.98 -13.09
C ALA A 116 -11.96 17.60 -14.49
N ALA A 117 -10.96 18.42 -14.85
CA ALA A 117 -10.87 19.00 -16.18
C ALA A 117 -10.49 17.98 -17.26
N ALA A 118 -9.65 16.98 -16.94
CA ALA A 118 -9.26 15.94 -17.88
C ALA A 118 -10.42 14.97 -18.21
N THR A 119 -11.29 14.68 -17.23
CA THR A 119 -12.47 13.81 -17.43
C THR A 119 -13.53 14.45 -18.32
N GLN A 120 -13.53 15.78 -18.49
CA GLN A 120 -14.49 16.49 -19.35
C GLN A 120 -14.10 16.52 -20.85
N ASP A 121 -12.88 16.10 -21.22
CA ASP A 121 -12.39 16.17 -22.61
C ASP A 121 -12.55 14.86 -23.41
N GLU A 122 -13.00 13.76 -22.76
CA GLU A 122 -13.34 12.49 -23.46
C GLU A 122 -14.82 12.43 -23.93
N GLY A 123 -15.43 13.58 -24.19
CA GLY A 123 -16.87 13.71 -24.45
C GLY A 123 -17.25 14.52 -25.70
N VAL A 124 -16.55 14.38 -26.83
CA VAL A 124 -17.04 14.90 -28.12
C VAL A 124 -17.00 13.81 -29.20
N GLY A 125 -17.96 12.88 -29.10
CA GLY A 125 -18.46 12.13 -30.24
C GLY A 125 -19.71 12.83 -30.75
N GLU A 126 -19.56 13.61 -31.83
CA GLU A 126 -20.68 14.23 -32.54
C GLU A 126 -21.69 13.15 -32.99
N ALA A 127 -22.93 13.26 -32.52
CA ALA A 127 -24.08 12.65 -33.14
C ALA A 127 -25.28 13.59 -33.01
N GLU A 128 -25.38 14.54 -33.93
CA GLU A 128 -26.68 15.11 -34.28
C GLU A 128 -27.43 14.08 -35.13
N VAL A 129 -28.68 13.77 -34.76
CA VAL A 129 -29.89 14.10 -35.55
C VAL A 129 -31.17 13.57 -34.86
N ALA A 130 -32.08 14.53 -34.63
CA ALA A 130 -33.56 14.47 -34.65
C ALA A 130 -34.39 13.88 -33.49
N GLU A 131 -34.95 14.83 -32.72
CA GLU A 131 -36.39 15.11 -32.50
C GLU A 131 -37.36 14.11 -31.82
N LYS A 132 -37.99 14.68 -30.77
CA LYS A 132 -39.42 14.66 -30.34
C LYS A 132 -39.91 13.57 -29.37
N GLY A 133 -40.46 14.05 -28.25
CA GLY A 133 -41.45 13.32 -27.45
C GLY A 133 -41.67 13.89 -26.06
N GLU A 134 -42.86 14.43 -25.80
CA GLU A 134 -43.32 15.07 -24.56
C GLU A 134 -43.58 14.12 -23.36
N LYS A 135 -43.57 14.73 -22.15
CA LYS A 135 -44.38 14.46 -20.92
C LYS A 135 -43.98 13.33 -19.95
N GLY A 136 -43.52 13.79 -18.77
CA GLY A 136 -44.26 13.64 -17.50
C GLY A 136 -43.92 12.43 -16.62
N VAL A 137 -43.44 12.69 -15.41
CA VAL A 137 -44.03 12.35 -14.10
C VAL A 137 -42.94 12.42 -13.02
N GLU A 138 -43.25 13.13 -11.95
CA GLU A 138 -42.49 13.21 -10.70
C GLU A 138 -42.33 11.83 -10.06
N GLU A 139 -41.11 11.38 -9.82
CA GLU A 139 -40.79 10.41 -8.77
C GLU A 139 -39.51 10.82 -8.05
N ARG A 140 -39.74 11.40 -6.87
CA ARG A 140 -38.90 11.43 -5.66
C ARG A 140 -37.41 11.09 -5.80
N GLU A 141 -36.63 12.14 -5.56
CA GLU A 141 -35.30 12.14 -4.95
C GLU A 141 -35.10 10.95 -3.99
N VAL A 142 -34.32 9.97 -4.46
CA VAL A 142 -33.47 9.17 -3.59
C VAL A 142 -32.12 9.85 -3.73
N GLY A 143 -31.67 10.48 -2.65
CA GLY A 143 -30.41 11.22 -2.60
C GLY A 143 -29.30 10.40 -3.23
N GLU A 144 -28.83 10.89 -4.37
CA GLU A 144 -27.47 10.65 -4.82
C GLU A 144 -26.61 11.11 -3.66
N LEU A 145 -26.01 10.15 -2.95
CA LEU A 145 -24.84 10.46 -2.17
C LEU A 145 -23.90 11.07 -3.20
N GLU A 146 -23.67 12.37 -3.07
CA GLU A 146 -22.69 13.09 -3.85
C GLU A 146 -21.38 12.34 -3.63
N ASP A 147 -21.05 11.46 -4.56
CA ASP A 147 -19.72 10.89 -4.75
C ASP A 147 -18.83 12.08 -5.16
N GLU A 148 -18.55 12.97 -4.21
CA GLU A 148 -17.30 13.70 -4.17
C GLU A 148 -16.21 12.66 -3.89
N GLU A 149 -16.03 11.73 -4.82
CA GLU A 149 -14.96 10.75 -4.80
C GLU A 149 -13.68 11.56 -4.85
N LEU A 150 -13.00 11.64 -3.71
CA LEU A 150 -11.69 12.26 -3.56
C LEU A 150 -10.76 11.66 -4.63
N SER A 151 -10.63 12.36 -5.75
CA SER A 151 -9.71 11.96 -6.81
C SER A 151 -8.26 12.20 -6.38
N ALA A 152 -8.05 12.90 -5.26
CA ALA A 152 -6.77 13.06 -4.59
C ALA A 152 -6.89 13.11 -3.05
N LEU A 153 -5.89 12.57 -2.35
CA LEU A 153 -5.70 12.63 -0.89
C LEU A 153 -4.25 12.99 -0.54
N GLY A 154 -4.02 13.74 0.53
CA GLY A 154 -2.69 13.95 1.10
C GLY A 154 -2.31 12.81 2.06
N LEU A 155 -1.11 12.25 1.91
CA LEU A 155 -0.59 11.23 2.82
C LEU A 155 0.75 11.70 3.41
N LEU A 156 0.71 12.09 4.68
CA LEU A 156 1.88 12.48 5.45
C LEU A 156 2.60 11.23 5.96
N VAL A 157 3.79 10.97 5.42
CA VAL A 157 4.65 9.89 5.90
C VAL A 157 5.58 10.44 6.97
N VAL A 158 5.42 9.97 8.19
CA VAL A 158 6.05 10.57 9.37
C VAL A 158 7.03 9.60 10.03
N GLN A 159 8.06 10.15 10.67
CA GLN A 159 8.85 9.35 11.62
C GLN A 159 7.95 8.93 12.80
N ASP A 160 8.21 7.75 13.37
CA ASP A 160 7.37 7.17 14.42
C ASP A 160 7.29 8.08 15.67
N SER A 161 8.31 8.90 15.93
CA SER A 161 8.33 9.89 17.03
C SER A 161 7.37 11.07 16.81
N GLU A 162 7.02 11.37 15.56
CA GLU A 162 6.29 12.58 15.16
C GLU A 162 4.79 12.32 14.92
N ILE A 163 4.35 11.06 14.98
CA ILE A 163 2.98 10.64 14.62
C ILE A 163 1.91 11.41 15.39
N LEU A 164 2.04 11.52 16.72
CA LEU A 164 1.04 12.21 17.57
C LEU A 164 0.98 13.71 17.26
N ARG A 165 2.13 14.35 17.04
CA ARG A 165 2.20 15.78 16.71
C ARG A 165 1.50 16.08 15.39
N VAL A 166 1.72 15.22 14.39
CA VAL A 166 1.13 15.39 13.06
C VAL A 166 -0.36 15.06 13.07
N GLU A 167 -0.76 14.01 13.81
CA GLU A 167 -2.17 13.66 14.00
C GLU A 167 -2.96 14.80 14.65
N ASP A 168 -2.45 15.38 15.74
CA ASP A 168 -3.08 16.53 16.40
C ASP A 168 -3.21 17.72 15.42
N ALA A 169 -2.18 17.99 14.62
CA ALA A 169 -2.22 19.06 13.62
C ALA A 169 -3.26 18.81 12.51
N ILE A 170 -3.44 17.57 12.06
CA ILE A 170 -4.49 17.19 11.10
C ILE A 170 -5.87 17.43 11.72
N ILE A 171 -6.08 16.98 12.95
CA ILE A 171 -7.36 17.16 13.67
C ILE A 171 -7.72 18.65 13.81
N GLU A 172 -6.72 19.51 14.02
CA GLU A 172 -6.92 20.95 14.15
C GLU A 172 -7.08 21.69 12.81
N GLY A 173 -6.48 21.19 11.72
CA GLY A 173 -6.26 21.96 10.49
C GLY A 173 -6.83 21.39 9.20
N ASP A 174 -7.33 20.15 9.19
CA ASP A 174 -7.89 19.46 8.02
C ASP A 174 -9.39 19.19 8.21
N GLU A 175 -10.22 20.23 8.04
CA GLU A 175 -11.67 20.16 8.25
C GLU A 175 -12.37 19.23 7.24
N GLU A 176 -11.85 19.13 6.02
CA GLU A 176 -12.42 18.33 4.93
C GLU A 176 -11.96 16.86 4.98
N GLY A 177 -11.03 16.53 5.87
CA GLY A 177 -10.50 15.18 5.99
C GLY A 177 -9.76 14.74 4.73
N GLN A 178 -9.03 15.63 4.06
CA GLN A 178 -8.27 15.35 2.84
C GLN A 178 -6.84 14.89 3.12
N VAL A 179 -6.39 14.93 4.37
CA VAL A 179 -5.02 14.57 4.78
C VAL A 179 -5.06 13.45 5.80
N ARG A 180 -4.17 12.48 5.61
CA ARG A 180 -3.96 11.35 6.51
C ARG A 180 -2.48 11.25 6.87
N THR A 181 -2.18 10.69 8.03
CA THR A 181 -0.81 10.35 8.40
C THR A 181 -0.62 8.84 8.49
N ILE A 182 0.57 8.40 8.11
CA ILE A 182 1.05 7.04 8.30
C ILE A 182 2.51 7.10 8.72
N SER A 183 2.91 6.34 9.73
CA SER A 183 4.31 6.22 10.08
C SER A 183 5.08 5.39 9.06
N ILE A 184 6.40 5.61 9.00
CA ILE A 184 7.29 4.79 8.18
C ILE A 184 7.18 3.31 8.58
N SER A 185 7.10 2.99 9.88
CA SER A 185 7.00 1.61 10.33
C SER A 185 5.67 0.95 9.92
N ALA A 186 4.54 1.68 10.02
CA ALA A 186 3.25 1.21 9.54
C ALA A 186 3.24 1.02 8.03
N LEU A 187 3.82 1.94 7.26
CA LEU A 187 3.88 1.82 5.79
C LEU A 187 4.71 0.61 5.34
N LEU A 188 5.86 0.37 5.98
CA LEU A 188 6.68 -0.83 5.71
C LEU A 188 5.96 -2.12 6.12
N SER A 189 5.19 -2.07 7.21
CA SER A 189 4.36 -3.18 7.67
C SER A 189 3.24 -3.48 6.68
N LEU A 190 2.55 -2.45 6.17
CA LEU A 190 1.52 -2.59 5.13
C LEU A 190 2.10 -3.22 3.86
N ALA A 191 3.27 -2.76 3.39
CA ALA A 191 3.94 -3.36 2.23
C ALA A 191 4.28 -4.84 2.47
N ARG A 192 4.69 -5.21 3.69
CA ARG A 192 4.88 -6.61 4.07
C ARG A 192 3.57 -7.39 4.04
N ILE A 193 2.49 -6.84 4.57
CA ILE A 193 1.18 -7.51 4.62
C ILE A 193 0.65 -7.76 3.20
N VAL A 194 0.79 -6.79 2.29
CA VAL A 194 0.44 -6.95 0.86
C VAL A 194 1.16 -8.13 0.23
N LYS A 195 2.47 -8.25 0.48
CA LYS A 195 3.27 -9.35 -0.06
C LYS A 195 2.97 -10.70 0.57
N ASP A 196 3.03 -10.78 1.91
CA ASP A 196 2.99 -12.03 2.66
C ASP A 196 1.57 -12.61 2.74
N TYR A 197 0.54 -11.74 2.72
CA TYR A 197 -0.87 -12.09 2.91
C TYR A 197 -1.76 -11.75 1.71
N HIS A 198 -1.18 -11.33 0.59
CA HIS A 198 -1.88 -11.09 -0.67
C HIS A 198 -3.05 -10.11 -0.59
N LEU A 199 -2.91 -9.00 0.17
CA LEU A 199 -3.87 -7.90 0.04
C LEU A 199 -3.86 -7.39 -1.39
N ILE A 200 -5.06 -7.19 -1.96
CA ILE A 200 -5.19 -6.58 -3.28
C ILE A 200 -5.12 -5.06 -3.18
N HIS A 201 -4.89 -4.39 -4.31
CA HIS A 201 -4.76 -2.94 -4.36
C HIS A 201 -6.00 -2.21 -3.80
N GLU A 202 -7.19 -2.75 -4.06
CA GLU A 202 -8.46 -2.23 -3.56
C GLU A 202 -8.54 -2.26 -2.02
N ASP A 203 -7.96 -3.28 -1.38
CA ASP A 203 -7.89 -3.35 0.09
C ASP A 203 -6.95 -2.27 0.63
N VAL A 204 -5.81 -2.04 -0.04
CA VAL A 204 -4.86 -0.98 0.31
C VAL A 204 -5.52 0.39 0.20
N LEU A 205 -6.26 0.64 -0.88
CA LEU A 205 -7.04 1.87 -1.04
C LEU A 205 -8.06 2.04 0.07
N LEU A 206 -8.83 0.99 0.37
CA LEU A 206 -9.84 1.04 1.42
C LEU A 206 -9.20 1.40 2.77
N LEU A 207 -8.06 0.79 3.10
CA LEU A 207 -7.32 1.10 4.33
C LEU A 207 -6.89 2.56 4.36
N LEU A 208 -6.29 3.08 3.28
CA LEU A 208 -5.81 4.45 3.25
C LEU A 208 -6.94 5.50 3.23
N LEU A 209 -8.05 5.22 2.55
CA LEU A 209 -9.17 6.16 2.38
C LEU A 209 -10.13 6.18 3.57
N THR A 210 -10.39 5.02 4.20
CA THR A 210 -11.38 4.92 5.28
C THR A 210 -10.80 5.10 6.69
N SER A 211 -9.47 5.24 6.78
CA SER A 211 -8.81 5.55 8.04
C SER A 211 -9.24 6.93 8.56
N GLY A 212 -9.27 7.07 9.89
CA GLY A 212 -9.29 8.38 10.55
C GLY A 212 -7.98 9.14 10.28
N PRO A 213 -7.68 10.25 11.00
CA PRO A 213 -6.51 11.08 10.71
C PRO A 213 -5.19 10.29 10.64
N SER A 214 -5.06 9.20 11.42
CA SER A 214 -3.95 8.26 11.38
C SER A 214 -4.36 6.88 10.87
N VAL A 215 -3.53 6.31 9.97
CA VAL A 215 -3.69 4.96 9.41
C VAL A 215 -3.09 3.88 10.33
N ASP A 216 -2.08 4.26 11.12
CA ASP A 216 -1.28 3.36 11.96
C ASP A 216 -2.10 2.39 12.84
N PRO A 217 -3.15 2.83 13.57
CA PRO A 217 -3.88 1.94 14.48
C PRO A 217 -4.50 0.73 13.77
N ILE A 218 -4.92 0.89 12.51
CA ILE A 218 -5.52 -0.19 11.73
C ILE A 218 -4.41 -1.16 11.27
N ILE A 219 -3.27 -0.65 10.83
CA ILE A 219 -2.12 -1.48 10.42
C ILE A 219 -1.57 -2.26 11.62
N ASP A 220 -1.49 -1.64 12.79
CA ASP A 220 -1.07 -2.27 14.04
C ASP A 220 -2.04 -3.37 14.46
N LEU A 221 -3.36 -3.12 14.33
CA LEU A 221 -4.37 -4.12 14.61
C LEU A 221 -4.20 -5.34 13.70
N ILE A 222 -4.08 -5.13 12.39
CA ILE A 222 -3.89 -6.21 11.40
C ILE A 222 -2.60 -6.97 11.71
N SER A 223 -1.50 -6.26 11.94
CA SER A 223 -0.18 -6.86 12.24
C SER A 223 -0.22 -7.73 13.50
N ARG A 224 -0.92 -7.28 14.55
CA ARG A 224 -1.13 -8.04 15.78
C ARG A 224 -2.01 -9.27 15.57
N VAL A 225 -3.08 -9.16 14.79
CA VAL A 225 -3.95 -10.32 14.46
C VAL A 225 -3.15 -11.36 13.68
N ILE A 226 -2.38 -10.94 12.68
CA ILE A 226 -1.48 -11.79 11.92
C ILE A 226 -0.49 -12.51 12.85
N SER A 227 0.16 -11.77 13.75
CA SER A 227 1.13 -12.33 14.70
C SER A 227 0.50 -13.37 15.62
N GLN A 228 -0.75 -13.16 16.05
CA GLN A 228 -1.48 -14.12 16.86
C GLN A 228 -1.82 -15.39 16.07
N CYS A 229 -2.28 -15.23 14.82
CA CYS A 229 -2.58 -16.37 13.95
C CYS A 229 -1.33 -17.22 13.68
N GLU A 230 -0.17 -16.60 13.43
CA GLU A 230 1.09 -17.33 13.26
C GLU A 230 1.48 -18.13 14.52
N ALA A 231 1.31 -17.55 15.71
CA ALA A 231 1.61 -18.21 16.98
C ALA A 231 0.66 -19.38 17.32
N GLU A 232 -0.57 -19.33 16.82
CA GLU A 232 -1.61 -20.35 17.01
C GLU A 232 -1.64 -21.41 15.91
N THR A 233 -0.80 -21.31 14.87
CA THR A 233 -0.71 -22.41 13.89
C THR A 233 -0.14 -23.66 14.58
N PRO A 234 -0.92 -24.75 14.68
CA PRO A 234 -0.44 -25.96 15.34
C PRO A 234 0.75 -26.48 14.54
N THR A 235 1.84 -26.78 15.23
CA THR A 235 3.01 -27.40 14.62
C THR A 235 2.61 -28.73 13.97
N LEU A 236 3.35 -29.17 12.94
CA LEU A 236 3.13 -30.50 12.33
C LEU A 236 3.09 -31.63 13.38
N GLU A 237 3.84 -31.48 14.47
CA GLU A 237 3.88 -32.39 15.60
C GLU A 237 2.60 -32.32 16.46
N GLU A 238 2.07 -31.12 16.73
CA GLU A 238 0.77 -30.93 17.39
C GLU A 238 -0.39 -31.39 16.52
N ILE A 239 -0.36 -31.14 15.20
CA ILE A 239 -1.33 -31.67 14.24
C ILE A 239 -1.30 -33.20 14.29
N ALA A 240 -0.11 -33.82 14.27
CA ALA A 240 0.03 -35.27 14.38
C ALA A 240 -0.46 -35.82 15.73
N GLN A 241 -0.33 -35.05 16.83
CA GLN A 241 -0.86 -35.42 18.14
C GLN A 241 -2.39 -35.26 18.23
N ILE A 242 -2.96 -34.21 17.63
CA ILE A 242 -4.41 -33.94 17.56
C ILE A 242 -5.12 -34.99 16.70
N LEU A 243 -4.51 -35.40 15.59
CA LEU A 243 -5.03 -36.46 14.72
C LEU A 243 -4.92 -37.86 15.34
N GLY A 244 -4.19 -37.99 16.46
CA GLY A 244 -3.89 -39.27 17.11
C GLY A 244 -3.02 -40.18 16.24
N PRO A 245 -2.61 -41.37 16.72
CA PRO A 245 -1.93 -42.32 15.85
C PRO A 245 -2.92 -42.74 14.77
N LEU A 246 -2.70 -42.27 13.54
CA LEU A 246 -3.28 -42.86 12.31
C LEU A 246 -2.62 -44.23 12.07
N GLY A 247 -2.68 -45.09 13.08
CA GLY A 247 -2.26 -46.46 13.04
C GLY A 247 -3.39 -47.31 12.47
N ARG A 248 -3.59 -47.24 11.15
CA ARG A 248 -3.94 -48.46 10.41
C ARG A 248 -2.73 -48.91 9.63
N GLY A 249 -1.74 -49.41 10.39
CA GLY A 249 -0.77 -50.39 9.97
C GLY A 249 -0.14 -50.21 8.59
N SER A 250 0.80 -49.28 8.48
CA SER A 250 2.01 -49.42 7.66
C SER A 250 2.99 -48.32 8.04
N GLU A 251 4.26 -48.51 7.69
CA GLU A 251 5.40 -47.62 7.90
C GLU A 251 5.28 -46.30 7.12
N SER A 252 4.14 -45.64 7.19
CA SER A 252 3.85 -44.40 6.46
C SER A 252 4.33 -43.22 7.30
N THR A 253 5.07 -42.31 6.68
CA THR A 253 5.49 -41.08 7.36
C THR A 253 4.27 -40.19 7.61
N PRO A 254 4.32 -39.28 8.61
CA PRO A 254 3.21 -38.36 8.89
C PRO A 254 2.77 -37.55 7.67
N GLU A 255 3.70 -37.24 6.75
CA GLU A 255 3.44 -36.55 5.50
C GLU A 255 2.61 -37.40 4.52
N GLU A 256 2.93 -38.68 4.36
CA GLU A 256 2.18 -39.60 3.50
C GLU A 256 0.76 -39.86 4.01
N ALA A 257 0.60 -39.99 5.33
CA ALA A 257 -0.71 -40.16 5.96
C ALA A 257 -1.59 -38.91 5.82
N LEU A 258 -1.00 -37.72 5.92
CA LEU A 258 -1.71 -36.45 5.74
C LEU A 258 -2.13 -36.26 4.28
N GLN A 259 -1.25 -36.59 3.32
CA GLN A 259 -1.55 -36.51 1.89
C GLN A 259 -2.69 -37.46 1.49
N ASP A 260 -2.69 -38.70 1.98
CA ASP A 260 -3.76 -39.67 1.71
C ASP A 260 -5.11 -39.22 2.33
N MET A 261 -5.08 -38.59 3.51
CA MET A 261 -6.28 -37.98 4.10
C MET A 261 -6.82 -36.81 3.27
N ILE A 262 -5.95 -35.93 2.76
CA ILE A 262 -6.35 -34.80 1.89
C ILE A 262 -7.00 -35.34 0.61
N ASP A 263 -6.40 -36.37 0.00
CA ASP A 263 -6.89 -36.99 -1.23
C ASP A 263 -8.24 -37.70 -1.04
N GLN A 264 -8.47 -38.34 0.11
CA GLN A 264 -9.70 -39.06 0.43
C GLN A 264 -10.88 -38.16 0.85
N SER A 265 -10.59 -37.02 1.46
CA SER A 265 -11.61 -36.21 2.15
C SER A 265 -12.16 -35.04 1.33
N GLN A 266 -11.62 -34.78 0.14
CA GLN A 266 -11.93 -33.58 -0.66
C GLN A 266 -11.69 -32.27 0.12
N TYR A 267 -10.93 -32.29 1.22
CA TYR A 267 -10.53 -31.06 1.92
C TYR A 267 -9.40 -30.40 1.14
N TYR A 268 -9.56 -29.11 0.84
CA TYR A 268 -8.50 -28.29 0.27
C TYR A 268 -7.54 -27.87 1.37
N ALA A 269 -6.29 -28.34 1.31
CA ALA A 269 -5.23 -27.80 2.15
C ALA A 269 -4.72 -26.47 1.54
N PHE A 270 -4.98 -25.36 2.22
CA PHE A 270 -4.34 -24.07 1.91
C PHE A 270 -3.06 -23.95 2.73
N GLY A 271 -1.92 -23.89 2.03
CA GLY A 271 -0.61 -23.65 2.64
C GLY A 271 0.35 -23.10 1.59
N ASN A 272 1.31 -22.29 2.04
CA ASN A 272 2.22 -21.50 1.19
C ASN A 272 3.12 -22.29 0.22
N ARG A 273 3.04 -23.64 0.17
CA ARG A 273 3.78 -24.48 -0.79
C ARG A 273 3.00 -25.72 -1.28
N GLY A 274 1.67 -25.67 -1.35
CA GLY A 274 0.87 -26.76 -1.95
C GLY A 274 0.80 -26.64 -3.48
N ALA A 275 1.14 -27.71 -4.21
CA ALA A 275 1.07 -27.83 -5.67
C ALA A 275 -0.39 -27.86 -6.23
N GLY A 276 -1.32 -27.18 -5.57
CA GLY A 276 -2.76 -27.28 -5.81
C GLY A 276 -3.35 -26.30 -6.83
N ARG A 277 -2.55 -25.45 -7.49
CA ARG A 277 -3.06 -24.60 -8.57
C ARG A 277 -2.86 -25.25 -9.93
N ARG A 278 -3.81 -26.09 -10.37
CA ARG A 278 -4.02 -26.26 -11.81
C ARG A 278 -4.61 -24.96 -12.32
N GLN A 279 -3.85 -24.24 -13.15
CA GLN A 279 -4.36 -23.11 -13.93
C GLN A 279 -5.66 -23.54 -14.62
N MET A 280 -6.78 -22.93 -14.24
CA MET A 280 -7.94 -22.86 -15.14
C MET A 280 -7.53 -21.89 -16.24
N LYS A 281 -7.24 -22.43 -17.42
CA LYS A 281 -7.20 -21.63 -18.65
C LYS A 281 -8.61 -21.12 -18.89
N LEU A 282 -8.77 -19.80 -18.93
CA LEU A 282 -9.80 -19.16 -19.73
C LEU A 282 -9.53 -19.43 -21.22
#